data_AF-A0A0G0AIF4-F1
#
_entry.id   AF-A0A0G0AIF4-F1
#
_cell.length_a   1.000
_cell.length_b   1.000
_cell.length_c   1.000
_cell.angle_alpha   90.00
_cell.angle_beta   90.00
_cell.angle_gamma   90.00
#
_symmetry.space_group_name_H-M   'P 1'
#
loop_
_entity.id
_entity.type
_entity.pdbx_description
1 polymer ?
#
loop_
_entity_poly.entity_id
_entity_poly.type
_entity_poly.pdbx_seq_one_letter_code
_entity_poly.pdbx_strand_id
1 'polypeptide(L)' 'MAKECAITGKSSQMGGSYSNRTRATQFNPCGNTRKFANLQKKKIFVPELDKTFTLTLSTKAIKTIQKNGAYATLKKAGLI' A
#
# COMPACT_ATOMS: atom_id res chain seq x y z
N MET A 1 -6.21 -14.17 3.06
CA MET A 1 -4.97 -13.37 3.04
C MET A 1 -5.31 -11.89 2.90
N ALA A 2 -4.55 -10.99 3.53
CA ALA A 2 -4.75 -9.56 3.37
C ALA A 2 -4.31 -9.13 1.96
N LYS A 3 -5.05 -8.20 1.34
CA LYS A 3 -4.59 -7.59 0.10
C LYS A 3 -3.29 -6.83 0.38
N GLU A 4 -2.28 -7.08 -0.42
CA GLU A 4 -0.94 -6.49 -0.29
C GLU A 4 -0.55 -5.82 -1.61
N CYS A 5 0.27 -4.77 -1.52
CA CYS A 5 0.81 -4.13 -2.70
C CYS A 5 1.96 -4.96 -3.29
N ALA A 6 1.84 -5.36 -4.56
CA ALA A 6 2.84 -6.17 -5.27
C ALA A 6 4.26 -5.55 -5.32
N ILE A 7 4.38 -4.22 -5.27
CA ILE A 7 5.70 -3.53 -5.37
C ILE A 7 6.28 -3.19 -4.00
N THR A 8 5.44 -2.75 -3.06
CA THR A 8 5.89 -2.18 -1.78
C THR A 8 5.66 -3.09 -0.58
N GLY A 9 4.98 -4.22 -0.77
CA GLY A 9 4.60 -5.13 0.31
C GLY A 9 3.62 -4.53 1.35
N LYS A 10 3.04 -3.36 1.05
CA LYS A 10 2.19 -2.67 2.02
C LYS A 10 0.87 -3.44 2.20
N SER A 11 0.65 -3.93 3.42
CA SER A 11 -0.55 -4.66 3.84
C SER A 11 -1.32 -3.92 4.94
N SER A 12 -2.40 -4.53 5.44
CA SER A 12 -3.18 -3.99 6.55
C SER A 12 -2.43 -4.09 7.88
N GLN A 13 -2.56 -3.10 8.76
CA GLN A 13 -2.00 -3.12 10.11
C GLN A 13 -3.11 -3.07 11.16
N MET A 14 -2.86 -3.66 12.33
CA MET A 14 -3.73 -3.50 13.50
C MET A 14 -3.27 -2.26 14.28
N GLY A 15 -4.20 -1.36 14.61
CA GLY A 15 -3.90 -0.18 15.42
C GLY A 15 -4.98 0.03 16.47
N GLY A 16 -4.55 0.35 17.69
CA GLY A 16 -5.45 0.84 18.73
C GLY A 16 -5.94 2.25 18.43
N SER A 17 -7.06 2.63 19.03
CA SER A 17 -7.47 4.03 19.13
C SER A 17 -7.61 4.42 20.60
N TYR A 18 -7.64 5.71 20.88
CA TYR A 18 -7.92 6.22 22.21
C TYR A 18 -9.13 7.16 22.11
N SER A 19 -9.95 7.18 23.16
CA SER A 19 -11.12 8.05 23.23
C SER A 19 -10.74 9.43 23.75
N ASN A 20 -11.25 10.49 23.11
CA ASN A 20 -11.13 11.88 23.59
C ASN A 20 -12.25 12.30 24.56
N ARG A 21 -13.14 11.37 24.98
CA ARG A 21 -14.38 11.70 25.70
C ARG A 21 -14.22 11.92 27.21
N THR A 22 -13.09 11.56 27.79
CA THR A 22 -12.77 11.70 29.22
C THR A 22 -11.52 12.57 29.38
N ARG A 23 -11.36 13.24 30.55
CA ARG A 23 -10.21 14.11 30.86
C ARG A 23 -8.91 13.46 30.37
N ALA A 24 -8.09 14.20 29.62
CA ALA A 24 -6.85 13.75 28.98
C ALA A 24 -5.80 13.16 29.94
N THR A 25 -6.06 13.16 31.24
CA THR A 25 -5.22 12.58 32.30
C THR A 25 -5.36 11.06 32.45
N GLN A 26 -6.36 10.41 31.82
CA GLN A 26 -6.50 8.95 31.82
C GLN A 26 -6.42 8.37 30.39
N PHE A 27 -5.48 7.45 30.16
CA PHE A 27 -5.41 6.68 28.92
C PHE A 27 -6.56 5.67 28.87
N ASN A 28 -7.52 5.91 27.98
CA ASN A 28 -8.67 5.03 27.75
C ASN A 28 -8.54 4.37 26.36
N PRO A 29 -7.94 3.16 26.29
CA PRO A 29 -7.77 2.46 25.02
C PRO A 29 -9.13 1.98 24.51
N CYS A 30 -9.43 2.32 23.26
CA CYS A 30 -10.48 1.67 22.51
C CYS A 30 -9.92 0.39 21.84
N GLY A 31 -10.82 -0.52 21.48
CA GLY A 31 -10.45 -1.79 20.86
C GLY A 31 -9.58 -1.63 19.60
N ASN A 32 -8.73 -2.62 19.35
CA ASN A 32 -7.85 -2.64 18.19
C ASN A 32 -8.68 -2.77 16.90
N THR A 33 -8.49 -1.82 15.99
CA THR A 33 -9.17 -1.81 14.69
C THR A 33 -8.16 -2.02 13.57
N ARG A 34 -8.55 -2.80 12.55
CA ARG A 34 -7.72 -3.01 11.36
C ARG A 34 -7.72 -1.76 10.47
N LYS A 35 -6.53 -1.27 10.14
CA LYS A 35 -6.31 -0.18 9.17
C LYS A 35 -5.81 -0.77 7.86
N PHE A 36 -6.59 -0.60 6.79
CA PHE A 36 -6.26 -1.15 5.48
C PHE A 36 -5.31 -0.25 4.70
N ALA A 37 -4.46 -0.86 3.87
CA ALA A 37 -3.68 -0.12 2.90
C ALA A 37 -4.58 0.43 1.79
N ASN A 38 -4.31 1.66 1.32
CA ASN A 38 -4.99 2.23 0.16
C ASN A 38 -4.47 1.56 -1.12
N LEU A 39 -5.16 0.49 -1.54
CA LEU A 39 -4.83 -0.33 -2.69
C LEU A 39 -5.78 -0.05 -3.84
N GLN A 40 -5.22 0.12 -5.03
CA GLN A 40 -5.93 0.48 -6.26
C GLN A 40 -5.53 -0.49 -7.38
N LYS A 41 -6.50 -0.94 -8.17
CA LYS A 41 -6.22 -1.72 -9.38
C LYS A 41 -5.82 -0.77 -10.51
N LYS A 42 -4.63 -0.94 -11.07
CA LYS A 42 -4.11 -0.09 -12.16
C LYS A 42 -3.43 -0.94 -13.23
N LYS A 43 -3.54 -0.47 -14.47
CA LYS A 43 -2.82 -1.00 -15.63
C LYS A 43 -1.55 -0.19 -15.83
N ILE A 44 -0.41 -0.86 -15.99
CA ILE A 44 0.89 -0.24 -16.25
C ILE A 44 1.41 -0.83 -17.55
N PHE A 45 1.76 0.04 -18.49
CA PHE A 45 2.45 -0.33 -19.71
C PHE A 45 3.97 -0.27 -19.48
N VAL A 46 4.68 -1.31 -19.88
CA VAL A 46 6.14 -1.39 -19.84
C VAL A 46 6.64 -1.38 -21.29
N PRO A 47 7.18 -0.25 -21.77
CA PRO A 47 7.57 -0.11 -23.16
C PRO A 47 8.70 -1.06 -23.58
N GLU A 48 9.59 -1.42 -22.66
CA GLU A 48 10.73 -2.32 -22.95
C GLU A 48 10.31 -3.77 -23.23
N LEU A 49 9.08 -4.14 -22.85
CA LEU A 49 8.53 -5.48 -23.05
C LEU A 49 7.29 -5.49 -23.96
N ASP A 50 6.84 -4.31 -24.42
CA ASP A 50 5.57 -4.09 -25.10
C ASP A 50 4.37 -4.78 -24.42
N LYS A 51 4.41 -4.87 -23.09
CA LYS A 51 3.42 -5.59 -22.27
C LYS A 51 2.72 -4.66 -21.31
N THR A 52 1.43 -4.92 -21.10
CA THR A 52 0.62 -4.25 -20.09
C THR A 52 0.36 -5.18 -18.92
N PHE A 53 0.71 -4.75 -17.71
CA PHE A 53 0.46 -5.49 -16.47
C PHE A 53 -0.70 -4.86 -15.69
N THR A 54 -1.63 -5.69 -15.21
CA THR A 54 -2.70 -5.24 -14.32
C THR A 54 -2.35 -5.62 -12.90
N LEU A 55 -1.99 -4.64 -12.06
CA LEU A 55 -1.51 -4.85 -10.69
C LEU A 55 -2.39 -4.15 -9.66
N THR A 56 -2.44 -4.73 -8.45
CA THR A 56 -3.02 -4.06 -7.28
C THR A 56 -1.91 -3.33 -6.54
N LEU A 57 -1.97 -2.00 -6.55
CA LEU A 57 -0.88 -1.13 -6.13
C LEU A 57 -1.30 -0.19 -5.01
N SER A 58 -0.37 0.12 -4.12
CA SER A 58 -0.54 1.22 -3.17
C SER A 58 -0.33 2.56 -3.87
N THR A 59 -0.90 3.63 -3.32
CA THR A 59 -0.65 4.99 -3.83
C THR A 59 0.83 5.38 -3.78
N LYS A 60 1.57 4.88 -2.78
CA LYS A 60 3.03 5.03 -2.72
C LYS A 60 3.73 4.33 -3.88
N ALA A 61 3.31 3.12 -4.22
CA ALA A 61 3.88 2.39 -5.36
C ALA A 61 3.66 3.12 -6.69
N ILE A 62 2.48 3.71 -6.90
CA ILE A 62 2.19 4.55 -8.08
C ILE A 62 3.19 5.72 -8.18
N LYS A 63 3.43 6.41 -7.06
CA LYS A 63 4.42 7.50 -6.99
C LYS A 63 5.83 7.00 -7.29
N THR A 64 6.20 5.81 -6.82
CA THR A 64 7.52 5.21 -7.08
C THR A 64 7.70 4.86 -8.56
N ILE A 65 6.69 4.30 -9.21
CA ILE A 65 6.70 3.99 -10.65
C ILE A 65 6.89 5.28 -11.47
N GLN A 66 6.18 6.35 -11.11
CA GLN A 66 6.30 7.63 -11.80
C GLN A 66 7.70 8.26 -11.62
N LYS A 67 8.32 8.10 -10.44
CA LYS A 67 9.64 8.67 -10.16
C LYS A 67 10.79 7.88 -10.82
N ASN A 68 10.76 6.56 -10.75
CA ASN A 68 11.89 5.70 -11.10
C ASN A 68 11.70 4.95 -12.43
N GLY A 69 10.53 5.05 -13.05
CA GLY A 69 10.17 4.29 -14.25
C GLY A 69 9.54 2.92 -13.95
N ALA A 70 8.71 2.43 -14.87
CA ALA A 70 7.98 1.17 -14.71
C ALA A 70 8.90 -0.05 -14.72
N TYR A 71 9.85 -0.13 -15.66
CA TYR A 71 10.75 -1.27 -15.79
C TYR A 71 11.65 -1.48 -14.56
N ALA A 72 12.36 -0.43 -14.14
CA ALA A 72 13.27 -0.50 -12.99
C ALA A 72 12.54 -0.87 -11.69
N THR A 73 11.31 -0.37 -11.50
CA THR A 73 10.53 -0.65 -10.30
C THR A 73 9.94 -2.05 -10.27
N LEU A 74 9.49 -2.57 -11.41
CA LEU A 74 8.97 -3.93 -11.52
C LEU A 74 10.07 -4.99 -11.45
N LYS A 75 11.24 -4.73 -12.06
CA LYS A 75 12.43 -5.58 -11.94
C LYS A 75 12.91 -5.66 -10.49
N LYS A 76 12.95 -4.52 -9.79
CA LYS A 76 13.32 -4.50 -8.36
C LYS A 76 12.34 -5.27 -7.48
N ALA A 77 11.06 -5.31 -7.87
CA ALA A 77 10.03 -6.05 -7.16
C ALA A 77 10.00 -7.55 -7.52
N GLY A 78 10.81 -8.02 -8.47
CA GLY A 78 10.82 -9.41 -8.93
C GLY A 78 9.54 -9.82 -9.69
N LEU A 79 8.81 -8.84 -10.23
CA LEU A 79 7.60 -9.06 -11.03
C LEU A 79 7.92 -9.25 -12.53
N ILE A 80 9.15 -8.91 -12.93
CA ILE A 80 9.81 -9.09 -14.22
C ILE A 80 11.23 -9.53 -13.92
#